data_AF-A0A7L0WSB7-F1
#
_entry.id   AF-A0A7L0WSB7-F1
#
_cell.length_a   1.000
_cell.length_b   1.000
_cell.length_c   1.000
_cell.angle_alpha   90.00
_cell.angle_beta   90.00
_cell.angle_gamma   90.00
#
_symmetry.space_group_name_H-M   'P 1'
#
loop_
_entity.id
_entity.type
_entity.pdbx_description
1 polymer ?
#
loop_
_entity_poly.entity_id
_entity_poly.type
_entity_poly.pdbx_seq_one_letter_code
_entity_poly.pdbx_strand_id
1 'polypeptide(L)'
;SDPRVPAGKYLSLEQVRDLVQPSPATLMTVLKWLQGHGVENCRSVLTLDFLECHMPASTAERLLPGAKFHRYVKGQRSIVRSPLPYAVPEELAEHIDFVGGLHRFPAERNVVSRAWAKEEMEPKQPRRQRATFHLGVMPSVIRKRYNITAGDIGLLANNSQACAQFLEQYFHQGDLALFMKLFGSTFTHRSEVDRVVGHQGQGKAGLEASLDVEYIMSTGANISTWVFSNAGRHESQEPFLAWLLLLSNMSSLPWVHSVSYGDDEDSLSLAYLQRVNTEFLKAAARGLTVLFASGDDGAGCRRVPGGNHTFRPSFPASSPYVTTVGGTSFKNP
;
A
#
# COMPACT_ATOMS: atom_id res chain seq x y z
N SER A 1 1.60 1.41 -22.78
CA SER A 1 2.58 2.29 -22.10
C SER A 1 3.80 2.60 -22.97
N ASP A 2 4.06 1.87 -24.06
CA ASP A 2 5.15 2.20 -24.98
C ASP A 2 4.93 3.59 -25.63
N PRO A 3 5.81 4.58 -25.40
CA PRO A 3 5.67 5.92 -25.96
C PRO A 3 5.82 5.97 -27.48
N ARG A 4 6.24 4.87 -28.13
CA ARG A 4 6.30 4.73 -29.60
C ARG A 4 4.92 4.48 -30.22
N VAL A 5 3.93 4.09 -29.43
CA VAL A 5 2.52 3.97 -29.83
C VAL A 5 1.79 5.24 -29.37
N PRO A 6 0.76 5.74 -30.09
CA PRO A 6 -0.01 6.89 -29.64
C PRO A 6 -0.47 6.75 -28.18
N ALA A 7 0.05 7.62 -27.32
CA ALA A 7 -0.19 7.60 -25.88
C ALA A 7 -1.66 7.94 -25.54
N GLY A 8 -2.08 7.63 -24.31
CA GLY A 8 -3.35 8.11 -23.77
C GLY A 8 -4.59 7.26 -24.09
N LYS A 9 -4.46 6.13 -24.80
CA LYS A 9 -5.57 5.17 -24.98
C LYS A 9 -5.65 4.19 -23.82
N TYR A 10 -5.98 4.72 -22.64
CA TYR A 10 -6.19 3.91 -21.44
C TYR A 10 -7.61 3.34 -21.40
N LEU A 11 -7.77 2.20 -20.75
CA LEU A 11 -9.05 1.52 -20.60
C LEU A 11 -9.84 2.11 -19.44
N SER A 12 -11.16 2.24 -19.59
CA SER A 12 -12.05 2.43 -18.44
C SER A 12 -12.06 1.18 -17.56
N LEU A 13 -12.57 1.28 -16.33
CA LEU A 13 -12.69 0.12 -15.45
C LEU A 13 -13.64 -0.94 -16.03
N GLU A 14 -14.68 -0.51 -16.73
CA GLU A 14 -15.65 -1.38 -17.41
C GLU A 14 -14.99 -2.11 -18.59
N GLN A 15 -14.15 -1.43 -19.37
CA GLN A 15 -13.38 -2.08 -20.45
C GLN A 15 -12.36 -3.08 -19.89
N VAL A 16 -11.73 -2.78 -18.75
CA VAL A 16 -10.88 -3.76 -18.05
C VAL A 16 -11.69 -4.95 -17.57
N ARG A 17 -12.85 -4.73 -16.94
CA ARG A 17 -13.76 -5.81 -16.53
C ARG A 17 -14.11 -6.70 -17.72
N ASP A 18 -14.53 -6.12 -18.84
CA ASP A 18 -14.97 -6.89 -20.00
C ASP A 18 -13.83 -7.76 -20.58
N LEU A 19 -12.57 -7.34 -20.38
CA LEU A 19 -11.37 -8.09 -20.78
C LEU A 19 -10.98 -9.21 -19.78
N VAL A 20 -11.12 -8.96 -18.47
CA VAL A 20 -10.51 -9.81 -17.43
C VAL A 20 -11.51 -10.57 -16.55
N GLN A 21 -12.80 -10.27 -16.65
CA GLN A 21 -13.81 -10.93 -15.82
C GLN A 21 -13.75 -12.45 -16.01
N PRO A 22 -13.96 -13.24 -14.94
CA PRO A 22 -13.98 -14.69 -15.06
C PRO A 22 -15.08 -15.16 -16.00
N SER A 23 -14.89 -16.35 -16.57
CA SER A 23 -15.92 -16.98 -17.40
C SER A 23 -17.21 -17.20 -16.61
N PRO A 24 -18.39 -17.23 -17.27
CA PRO A 24 -19.64 -17.59 -16.59
C PRO A 24 -19.55 -18.95 -15.87
N ALA A 25 -18.81 -19.91 -16.45
CA ALA A 25 -18.55 -21.20 -15.83
C ALA A 25 -17.77 -21.04 -14.51
N THR A 26 -16.68 -20.28 -14.50
CA THR A 26 -15.89 -19.98 -13.29
C THR A 26 -16.77 -19.37 -12.19
N LEU A 27 -17.55 -18.33 -12.54
CA LEU A 27 -18.43 -17.64 -11.58
C LEU A 27 -19.46 -18.61 -10.99
N MET A 28 -20.13 -19.39 -11.85
CA MET A 28 -21.12 -20.36 -11.41
C MET A 28 -20.52 -21.46 -10.53
N THR A 29 -19.37 -22.01 -10.90
CA THR A 29 -18.71 -23.08 -10.14
C THR A 29 -18.32 -22.59 -8.74
N VAL A 30 -17.70 -21.41 -8.63
CA VAL A 30 -17.28 -20.83 -7.34
C VAL A 30 -18.50 -20.46 -6.48
N LEU A 31 -19.53 -19.83 -7.05
CA LEU A 31 -20.73 -19.47 -6.30
C LEU A 31 -21.48 -20.71 -5.81
N LYS A 32 -21.62 -21.75 -6.64
CA LYS A 32 -22.27 -23.01 -6.25
C LYS A 32 -21.49 -23.71 -5.13
N TRP A 33 -20.16 -23.70 -5.20
CA TRP A 33 -19.32 -24.25 -4.13
C TRP A 33 -19.51 -23.52 -2.80
N LEU A 34 -19.53 -22.18 -2.82
CA LEU A 34 -19.77 -21.35 -1.63
C LEU A 34 -21.18 -21.58 -1.06
N GLN A 35 -22.21 -21.55 -1.91
CA GLN A 35 -23.60 -21.81 -1.52
C GLN A 35 -23.79 -23.21 -0.94
N GLY A 36 -23.09 -24.23 -1.48
CA GLY A 36 -23.10 -25.59 -0.96
C GLY A 36 -22.59 -25.71 0.48
N HIS A 37 -21.85 -24.70 0.97
CA HIS A 37 -21.36 -24.61 2.34
C HIS A 37 -22.12 -23.58 3.20
N GLY A 38 -23.25 -23.08 2.70
CA GLY A 38 -24.08 -22.07 3.38
C GLY A 38 -23.48 -20.67 3.38
N VAL A 39 -22.61 -20.35 2.41
CA VAL A 39 -22.00 -19.03 2.27
C VAL A 39 -22.75 -18.24 1.20
N GLU A 40 -23.56 -17.27 1.63
CA GLU A 40 -24.45 -16.52 0.74
C GLU A 40 -24.11 -15.01 0.66
N ASN A 41 -23.55 -14.45 1.74
CA ASN A 41 -23.23 -13.03 1.83
C ASN A 41 -21.84 -12.75 1.25
N CYS A 42 -21.76 -12.76 -0.08
CA CYS A 42 -20.57 -12.45 -0.84
C CYS A 42 -20.70 -11.13 -1.60
N ARG A 43 -19.62 -10.36 -1.68
CA ARG A 43 -19.51 -9.10 -2.42
C ARG A 43 -18.39 -9.22 -3.43
N SER A 44 -18.65 -8.76 -4.65
CA SER A 44 -17.64 -8.71 -5.70
C SER A 44 -17.18 -7.28 -5.96
N VAL A 45 -16.01 -7.16 -6.60
CA VAL A 45 -15.54 -5.90 -7.18
C VAL A 45 -16.13 -5.69 -8.58
N LEU A 46 -16.05 -4.48 -9.12
CA LEU A 46 -16.55 -4.19 -10.47
C LEU A 46 -15.93 -5.10 -11.55
N THR A 47 -14.67 -5.51 -11.41
CA THR A 47 -14.03 -6.45 -12.37
C THR A 47 -14.48 -7.92 -12.24
N LEU A 48 -15.32 -8.25 -11.26
CA LEU A 48 -15.90 -9.58 -11.01
C LEU A 48 -14.90 -10.71 -10.70
N ASP A 49 -13.61 -10.40 -10.62
CA ASP A 49 -12.51 -11.36 -10.43
C ASP A 49 -12.06 -11.53 -8.97
N PHE A 50 -12.69 -10.80 -8.04
CA PHE A 50 -12.58 -11.05 -6.60
C PHE A 50 -13.96 -11.18 -5.97
N LEU A 51 -14.05 -12.07 -4.98
CA LEU A 51 -15.26 -12.32 -4.22
C LEU A 51 -14.91 -12.37 -2.73
N GLU A 52 -15.40 -11.39 -1.97
CA GLU A 52 -15.25 -11.32 -0.51
C GLU A 52 -16.51 -11.87 0.14
N CYS A 53 -16.37 -12.90 0.98
CA CYS A 53 -17.49 -13.53 1.68
C CYS A 53 -17.25 -13.53 3.19
N HIS A 54 -18.33 -13.39 3.97
CA HIS A 54 -18.27 -13.48 5.42
C HIS A 54 -18.86 -14.80 5.91
N MET A 55 -18.11 -15.50 6.76
CA MET A 55 -18.55 -16.77 7.36
C MET A 55 -17.86 -17.03 8.71
N PRO A 56 -18.44 -17.90 9.56
CA PRO A 56 -17.75 -18.38 10.76
C PRO A 56 -16.47 -19.16 10.42
N ALA A 57 -15.47 -19.09 11.30
CA ALA A 57 -14.22 -19.85 11.15
C ALA A 57 -14.48 -21.35 10.95
N SER A 58 -15.43 -21.93 11.68
CA SER A 58 -15.79 -23.35 11.53
C SER A 58 -16.32 -23.70 10.13
N THR A 59 -17.02 -22.77 9.46
CA THR A 59 -17.45 -22.95 8.07
C THR A 59 -16.27 -22.82 7.11
N ALA A 60 -15.39 -21.84 7.33
CA ALA A 60 -14.18 -21.67 6.52
C ALA A 60 -13.25 -22.90 6.59
N GLU A 61 -13.09 -23.53 7.76
CA GLU A 61 -12.29 -24.76 7.92
C GLU A 61 -12.90 -25.97 7.18
N ARG A 62 -14.23 -26.04 7.05
CA ARG A 62 -14.89 -27.06 6.23
C ARG A 62 -14.74 -26.78 4.73
N LEU A 63 -14.87 -25.50 4.36
CA LEU A 63 -14.74 -25.03 2.99
C LEU A 63 -13.31 -25.23 2.45
N LEU A 64 -12.31 -25.08 3.33
CA LEU A 64 -10.88 -25.10 3.00
C LEU A 64 -10.17 -26.20 3.81
N PRO A 65 -10.28 -27.48 3.42
CA PRO A 65 -9.67 -28.59 4.15
C PRO A 65 -8.17 -28.35 4.42
N GLY A 66 -7.75 -28.62 5.65
CA GLY A 66 -6.38 -28.36 6.13
C GLY A 66 -6.22 -27.02 6.84
N ALA A 67 -7.04 -26.02 6.51
CA ALA A 67 -7.05 -24.76 7.25
C ALA A 67 -7.51 -25.00 8.69
N LYS A 68 -6.82 -24.33 9.61
CA LYS A 68 -7.19 -24.26 11.03
C LYS A 68 -6.96 -22.85 11.54
N PHE A 69 -8.01 -22.12 11.86
CA PHE A 69 -7.91 -20.71 12.23
C PHE A 69 -7.57 -20.56 13.72
N HIS A 70 -6.53 -19.76 13.98
CA HIS A 70 -6.11 -19.37 15.31
C HIS A 70 -6.11 -17.85 15.43
N ARG A 71 -6.38 -17.37 16.64
CA ARG A 71 -6.29 -15.96 17.00
C ARG A 71 -4.87 -15.66 17.50
N TYR A 72 -4.23 -14.67 16.89
CA TYR A 72 -2.91 -14.17 17.26
C TYR A 72 -3.06 -12.77 17.83
N VAL A 73 -2.55 -12.55 19.04
CA VAL A 73 -2.66 -11.27 19.75
C VAL A 73 -1.26 -10.75 20.09
N LYS A 74 -1.01 -9.48 19.77
CA LYS A 74 0.23 -8.77 20.13
C LYS A 74 -0.09 -7.33 20.51
N GLY A 75 0.03 -7.00 21.80
CA GLY A 75 -0.38 -5.69 22.32
C GLY A 75 -1.88 -5.48 22.12
N GLN A 76 -2.27 -4.37 21.46
CA GLN A 76 -3.67 -4.09 21.10
C GLN A 76 -4.11 -4.76 19.79
N ARG A 77 -3.20 -5.47 19.10
CA ARG A 77 -3.47 -6.09 17.80
C ARG A 77 -4.04 -7.49 17.98
N SER A 78 -5.09 -7.80 17.23
CA SER A 78 -5.66 -9.14 17.12
C SER A 78 -5.87 -9.48 15.64
N ILE A 79 -5.42 -10.65 15.21
CA ILE A 79 -5.69 -11.18 13.86
C ILE A 79 -6.06 -12.66 13.91
N VAL A 80 -6.75 -13.15 12.90
CA VAL A 80 -7.14 -14.56 12.74
C VAL A 80 -6.50 -15.11 11.48
N ARG A 81 -5.65 -16.14 11.63
CA ARG A 81 -4.88 -16.77 10.55
C ARG A 81 -4.80 -18.27 10.75
N SER A 82 -4.50 -19.00 9.68
CA SER A 82 -4.13 -20.39 9.76
C SER A 82 -2.61 -20.58 9.62
N PRO A 83 -1.96 -21.29 10.56
CA PRO A 83 -0.56 -21.70 10.42
C PRO A 83 -0.39 -22.94 9.53
N LEU A 84 -1.50 -23.60 9.16
CA LEU A 84 -1.50 -24.79 8.33
C LEU A 84 -1.90 -24.44 6.90
N PRO A 85 -1.39 -25.16 5.88
CA PRO A 85 -1.84 -24.98 4.51
C PRO A 85 -3.29 -25.40 4.35
N TYR A 86 -3.96 -24.85 3.34
CA TYR A 86 -5.30 -25.24 2.94
C TYR A 86 -5.28 -25.91 1.57
N ALA A 87 -6.34 -26.65 1.27
CA ALA A 87 -6.64 -27.18 -0.04
C ALA A 87 -7.99 -26.66 -0.55
N VAL A 88 -8.17 -26.72 -1.85
CA VAL A 88 -9.47 -26.57 -2.53
C VAL A 88 -9.77 -27.86 -3.30
N PRO A 89 -11.05 -28.21 -3.50
CA PRO A 89 -11.44 -29.27 -4.43
C PRO A 89 -10.75 -29.13 -5.80
N GLU A 90 -10.36 -30.25 -6.40
CA GLU A 90 -9.66 -30.28 -7.71
C GLU A 90 -10.46 -29.56 -8.81
N GLU A 91 -11.79 -29.68 -8.77
CA GLU A 91 -12.73 -28.98 -9.67
C GLU A 91 -12.62 -27.45 -9.61
N LEU A 92 -12.04 -26.88 -8.54
CA LEU A 92 -11.84 -25.43 -8.39
C LEU A 92 -10.43 -24.97 -8.77
N ALA A 93 -9.50 -25.89 -9.08
CA ALA A 93 -8.10 -25.56 -9.32
C ALA A 93 -7.91 -24.58 -10.49
N GLU A 94 -8.76 -24.66 -11.53
CA GLU A 94 -8.75 -23.75 -12.68
C GLU A 94 -9.61 -22.49 -12.48
N HIS A 95 -10.25 -22.36 -11.31
CA HIS A 95 -11.23 -21.31 -11.03
C HIS A 95 -10.81 -20.35 -9.91
N ILE A 96 -9.81 -20.73 -9.09
CA ILE A 96 -9.36 -19.96 -7.93
C ILE A 96 -7.84 -19.87 -7.92
N ASP A 97 -7.31 -18.65 -8.00
CA ASP A 97 -5.86 -18.42 -7.86
C ASP A 97 -5.38 -18.68 -6.43
N PHE A 98 -6.07 -18.08 -5.44
CA PHE A 98 -5.78 -18.22 -4.01
C PHE A 98 -6.96 -17.74 -3.16
N VAL A 99 -6.95 -18.09 -1.87
CA VAL A 99 -7.85 -17.54 -0.84
C VAL A 99 -7.09 -16.57 0.07
N GLY A 100 -7.50 -15.31 0.07
CA GLY A 100 -6.88 -14.26 0.89
C GLY A 100 -7.24 -14.37 2.38
N GLY A 101 -6.43 -13.78 3.25
CA GLY A 101 -6.73 -13.68 4.69
C GLY A 101 -6.37 -14.92 5.51
N LEU A 102 -5.77 -15.95 4.90
CA LEU A 102 -5.41 -17.19 5.58
C LEU A 102 -4.05 -17.14 6.26
N HIS A 103 -2.99 -16.73 5.56
CA HIS A 103 -1.61 -16.91 6.07
C HIS A 103 -0.86 -15.61 6.36
N ARG A 104 -1.03 -14.58 5.51
CA ARG A 104 -0.16 -13.39 5.56
C ARG A 104 -0.45 -12.53 6.79
N PHE A 105 0.56 -12.33 7.62
CA PHE A 105 0.55 -11.37 8.70
C PHE A 105 0.86 -10.00 8.10
N PRO A 106 0.12 -8.94 8.43
CA PRO A 106 0.44 -7.66 7.84
C PRO A 106 1.65 -7.06 8.55
N ALA A 107 2.54 -6.42 7.78
CA ALA A 107 3.87 -6.00 8.20
C ALA A 107 3.89 -5.26 9.55
N GLU A 108 4.88 -5.63 10.37
CA GLU A 108 5.30 -4.86 11.55
C GLU A 108 6.65 -4.23 11.24
N ARG A 109 6.67 -3.05 10.60
CA ARG A 109 7.91 -2.29 10.49
C ARG A 109 8.13 -1.49 11.77
N ASN A 110 9.32 -1.63 12.34
CA ASN A 110 9.83 -0.66 13.30
C ASN A 110 10.04 0.63 12.51
N VAL A 111 9.28 1.67 12.85
CA VAL A 111 9.55 3.02 12.34
C VAL A 111 11.03 3.29 12.57
N VAL A 112 11.75 3.62 11.49
CA VAL A 112 13.20 3.85 11.51
C VAL A 112 13.54 4.62 12.78
N SER A 113 14.35 3.99 13.65
CA SER A 113 14.79 4.62 14.89
C SER A 113 15.35 5.98 14.54
N ARG A 114 14.83 7.05 15.16
CA ARG A 114 15.35 8.42 15.03
C ARG A 114 16.87 8.33 15.00
N ALA A 115 17.51 8.65 13.86
CA ALA A 115 18.96 8.58 13.72
C ALA A 115 19.68 9.43 14.80
N TRP A 116 18.97 10.42 15.35
CA TRP A 116 19.39 11.35 16.40
C TRP A 116 19.22 10.83 17.83
N ALA A 117 18.53 9.69 18.05
CA ALA A 117 18.29 9.18 19.41
C ALA A 117 19.41 8.28 19.95
N LYS A 118 20.44 7.97 19.14
CA LYS A 118 21.59 7.16 19.55
C LYS A 118 22.82 7.97 19.97
N GLU A 119 22.83 9.29 19.78
CA GLU A 119 23.86 10.14 20.36
C GLU A 119 23.35 10.69 21.69
N GLU A 120 23.89 10.11 22.77
CA GLU A 120 23.63 10.50 24.14
C GLU A 120 23.82 12.00 24.39
N MET A 121 22.97 12.51 25.29
CA MET A 121 23.12 13.78 25.98
C MET A 121 24.49 13.89 26.65
N GLU A 122 25.45 14.52 25.98
CA GLU A 122 26.46 15.32 26.69
C GLU A 122 26.13 16.81 26.52
N PRO A 123 26.02 17.58 27.63
CA PRO A 123 25.71 18.99 27.56
C PRO A 123 26.94 19.77 27.05
N LYS A 124 27.11 19.87 25.74
CA LYS A 124 28.10 20.80 25.15
C LYS A 124 27.56 22.23 25.24
N GLN A 125 28.36 23.09 25.87
CA GLN A 125 28.07 24.51 26.12
C GLN A 125 27.55 25.27 24.88
N PRO A 126 26.69 26.30 25.07
CA PRO A 126 26.10 27.02 23.96
C PRO A 126 27.14 27.91 23.29
N ARG A 127 27.74 27.44 22.20
CA ARG A 127 28.44 28.34 21.28
C ARG A 127 27.40 29.21 20.58
N ARG A 128 27.35 30.50 20.97
CA ARG A 128 26.67 31.58 20.25
C ARG A 128 27.34 31.78 18.87
N GLN A 129 27.05 30.90 17.93
CA GLN A 129 27.12 31.20 16.51
C GLN A 129 25.68 31.17 16.00
N ARG A 130 25.28 32.20 15.23
CA ARG A 130 24.01 32.18 14.48
C ARG A 130 24.08 30.95 13.57
N ALA A 131 23.42 29.87 13.96
CA ALA A 131 23.37 28.66 13.17
C ALA A 131 22.53 28.94 11.90
N THR A 132 23.20 29.18 10.78
CA THR A 132 22.63 29.09 9.43
C THR A 132 22.48 27.63 8.98
N PHE A 133 22.47 26.68 9.91
CA PHE A 133 22.33 25.25 9.66
C PHE A 133 20.85 24.86 9.74
N HIS A 134 20.33 24.31 8.65
CA HIS A 134 19.00 23.70 8.63
C HIS A 134 19.15 22.22 8.95
N LEU A 135 18.47 21.76 10.01
CA LEU A 135 18.50 20.36 10.40
C LEU A 135 17.44 19.56 9.63
N GLY A 136 17.88 18.57 8.87
CA GLY A 136 17.00 17.62 8.20
C GLY A 136 16.48 18.07 6.83
N VAL A 137 15.71 17.19 6.21
CA VAL A 137 15.09 17.42 4.91
C VAL A 137 13.69 17.97 5.17
N MET A 138 13.38 19.15 4.64
CA MET A 138 12.07 19.81 4.70
C MET A 138 11.49 19.97 3.28
N PRO A 139 10.20 20.27 3.11
CA PRO A 139 9.61 20.62 1.82
C PRO A 139 10.45 21.60 0.98
N SER A 140 10.97 22.66 1.58
CA SER A 140 11.82 23.64 0.90
C SER A 140 13.14 23.05 0.39
N VAL A 141 13.74 22.10 1.12
CA VAL A 141 14.97 21.41 0.72
C VAL A 141 14.71 20.51 -0.47
N ILE A 142 13.63 19.73 -0.45
CA ILE A 142 13.21 18.85 -1.55
C ILE A 142 12.93 19.68 -2.80
N ARG A 143 12.08 20.72 -2.67
CA ARG A 143 11.71 21.59 -3.80
C ARG A 143 12.94 22.27 -4.40
N LYS A 144 13.83 22.82 -3.58
CA LYS A 144 15.08 23.42 -4.05
C LYS A 144 16.00 22.40 -4.75
N ARG A 145 16.18 21.21 -4.17
CA ARG A 145 17.06 20.17 -4.73
C ARG A 145 16.60 19.67 -6.09
N TYR A 146 15.30 19.51 -6.27
CA TYR A 146 14.69 19.01 -7.51
C TYR A 146 14.17 20.13 -8.42
N ASN A 147 14.62 21.38 -8.22
CA ASN A 147 14.29 22.54 -9.03
C ASN A 147 12.77 22.81 -9.18
N ILE A 148 12.00 22.53 -8.13
CA ILE A 148 10.56 22.80 -8.06
C ILE A 148 10.36 24.23 -7.54
N THR A 149 10.00 25.15 -8.42
CA THR A 149 9.80 26.57 -8.10
C THR A 149 8.49 26.81 -7.34
N ALA A 150 8.26 28.03 -6.85
CA ALA A 150 7.00 28.37 -6.20
C ALA A 150 5.78 28.30 -7.16
N GLY A 151 6.01 28.44 -8.46
CA GLY A 151 4.97 28.34 -9.49
C GLY A 151 4.68 26.90 -9.95
N ASP A 152 5.54 25.94 -9.61
CA ASP A 152 5.34 24.52 -9.94
C ASP A 152 4.38 23.88 -8.93
N ILE A 153 3.09 24.14 -9.16
CA ILE A 153 1.96 23.67 -8.36
C ILE A 153 0.84 23.16 -9.29
N GLY A 154 -0.05 22.34 -8.75
CA GLY A 154 -1.26 21.89 -9.45
C GLY A 154 -2.21 23.04 -9.74
N LEU A 155 -2.66 23.15 -11.00
CA LEU A 155 -3.65 24.13 -11.46
C LEU A 155 -4.90 23.49 -12.08
N LEU A 156 -4.82 22.21 -12.46
CA LEU A 156 -5.91 21.49 -13.12
C LEU A 156 -6.82 20.82 -12.08
N ALA A 157 -8.10 21.17 -12.08
CA ALA A 157 -9.08 20.64 -11.12
C ALA A 157 -9.29 19.12 -11.22
N ASN A 158 -9.11 18.54 -12.41
CA ASN A 158 -9.32 17.10 -12.64
C ASN A 158 -8.05 16.25 -12.42
N ASN A 159 -6.96 16.87 -11.97
CA ASN A 159 -5.75 16.13 -11.58
C ASN A 159 -5.81 15.81 -10.08
N SER A 160 -5.48 14.58 -9.72
CA SER A 160 -5.44 14.13 -8.32
C SER A 160 -4.36 13.08 -8.10
N GLN A 161 -3.90 13.00 -6.87
CA GLN A 161 -2.89 12.06 -6.39
C GLN A 161 -3.34 11.37 -5.10
N ALA A 162 -2.69 10.28 -4.74
CA ALA A 162 -2.97 9.55 -3.51
C ALA A 162 -1.70 9.00 -2.87
N CYS A 163 -1.77 8.82 -1.56
CA CYS A 163 -0.86 7.98 -0.82
C CYS A 163 -1.60 6.81 -0.15
N ALA A 164 -0.93 5.67 0.00
CA ALA A 164 -1.47 4.48 0.65
C ALA A 164 -0.44 3.87 1.59
N GLN A 165 -0.87 3.60 2.82
CA GLN A 165 -0.07 2.94 3.86
C GLN A 165 -0.91 1.90 4.61
N PHE A 166 -0.22 0.90 5.17
CA PHE A 166 -0.87 -0.30 5.73
C PHE A 166 -0.41 -0.64 7.15
N LEU A 167 0.36 0.26 7.76
CA LEU A 167 0.70 0.18 9.17
C LEU A 167 -0.53 0.56 10.00
N GLU A 168 -0.56 0.09 11.24
CA GLU A 168 -1.60 0.49 12.19
C GLU A 168 -1.27 1.89 12.75
N GLN A 169 -1.29 2.87 11.86
CA GLN A 169 -1.05 4.28 12.11
C GLN A 169 -2.17 5.07 11.47
N TYR A 170 -2.68 6.06 12.19
CA TYR A 170 -3.83 6.84 11.77
C TYR A 170 -3.37 8.13 11.10
N PHE A 171 -4.09 8.57 10.07
CA PHE A 171 -3.85 9.88 9.47
C PHE A 171 -4.61 10.93 10.26
N HIS A 172 -3.94 12.03 10.63
CA HIS A 172 -4.54 13.12 11.38
C HIS A 172 -4.53 14.40 10.55
N GLN A 173 -5.72 14.89 10.23
CA GLN A 173 -5.89 16.13 9.45
C GLN A 173 -5.29 17.36 10.15
N GLY A 174 -5.32 17.40 11.49
CA GLY A 174 -4.71 18.47 12.27
C GLY A 174 -3.18 18.52 12.12
N ASP A 175 -2.53 17.36 12.05
CA ASP A 175 -1.07 17.28 11.87
C ASP A 175 -0.65 17.79 10.50
N LEU A 176 -1.37 17.39 9.44
CA LEU A 176 -1.13 17.92 8.09
C LEU A 176 -1.29 19.43 8.02
N ALA A 177 -2.35 19.99 8.63
CA ALA A 177 -2.57 21.42 8.64
C ALA A 177 -1.45 22.17 9.38
N LEU A 178 -0.96 21.60 10.49
CA LEU A 178 0.18 22.15 11.23
C LEU A 178 1.47 22.04 10.42
N PHE A 179 1.74 20.90 9.78
CA PHE A 179 2.90 20.69 8.90
C PHE A 179 2.94 21.73 7.78
N MET A 180 1.82 21.93 7.09
CA MET A 180 1.72 22.90 6.00
C MET A 180 1.90 24.34 6.50
N LYS A 181 1.39 24.67 7.68
CA LYS A 181 1.66 25.98 8.33
C LYS A 181 3.14 26.18 8.63
N LEU A 182 3.85 25.13 9.06
CA LEU A 182 5.27 25.19 9.42
C LEU A 182 6.20 25.24 8.19
N PHE A 183 5.89 24.45 7.16
CA PHE A 183 6.84 24.17 6.06
C PHE A 183 6.34 24.55 4.66
N GLY A 184 5.05 24.87 4.51
CA GLY A 184 4.42 25.17 3.22
C GLY A 184 4.46 26.66 2.81
N SER A 185 5.03 27.55 3.62
CA SER A 185 4.94 29.01 3.42
C SER A 185 5.59 29.54 2.14
N THR A 186 6.40 28.74 1.44
CA THR A 186 7.15 29.13 0.24
C THR A 186 6.48 28.75 -1.08
N PHE A 187 5.30 28.11 -1.03
CA PHE A 187 4.53 27.70 -2.20
C PHE A 187 3.03 27.62 -1.87
N THR A 188 2.17 27.81 -2.87
CA THR A 188 0.73 27.60 -2.69
C THR A 188 0.45 26.12 -2.44
N HIS A 189 -0.33 25.80 -1.41
CA HIS A 189 -0.61 24.45 -0.99
C HIS A 189 -2.05 24.29 -0.48
N ARG A 190 -2.49 23.03 -0.42
CA ARG A 190 -3.68 22.62 0.33
C ARG A 190 -3.24 22.19 1.72
N SER A 191 -4.05 22.46 2.73
CA SER A 191 -3.82 22.01 4.11
C SER A 191 -4.74 20.86 4.52
N GLU A 192 -5.61 20.43 3.59
CA GLU A 192 -6.61 19.37 3.78
C GLU A 192 -6.57 18.37 2.63
N VAL A 193 -6.82 17.11 2.96
CA VAL A 193 -7.01 16.05 1.96
C VAL A 193 -8.46 16.05 1.51
N ASP A 194 -8.69 15.73 0.24
CA ASP A 194 -10.03 15.74 -0.35
C ASP A 194 -10.84 14.48 -0.01
N ARG A 195 -10.13 13.41 0.32
CA ARG A 195 -10.77 12.14 0.70
C ARG A 195 -9.85 11.29 1.55
N VAL A 196 -10.42 10.70 2.59
CA VAL A 196 -9.82 9.56 3.29
C VAL A 196 -10.63 8.31 2.94
N VAL A 197 -9.95 7.29 2.45
CA VAL A 197 -10.54 6.01 2.03
C VAL A 197 -10.06 4.91 2.96
N GLY A 198 -11.00 4.10 3.45
CA GLY A 198 -10.74 3.03 4.41
C GLY A 198 -11.34 3.33 5.79
N HIS A 199 -11.08 2.46 6.75
CA HIS A 199 -11.52 2.67 8.12
C HIS A 199 -10.50 3.54 8.86
N GLN A 200 -10.97 4.65 9.43
CA GLN A 200 -10.24 5.46 10.40
C GLN A 200 -11.00 5.36 11.71
N GLY A 201 -10.57 4.44 12.57
CA GLY A 201 -10.93 4.51 13.99
C GLY A 201 -10.32 5.75 14.66
N GLN A 202 -10.63 5.93 15.94
CA GLN A 202 -9.89 6.85 16.80
C GLN A 202 -8.58 6.17 17.18
N GLY A 203 -7.44 6.74 16.79
CA GLY A 203 -6.14 6.16 17.11
C GLY A 203 -5.01 7.19 17.00
N LYS A 204 -3.83 6.79 17.47
CA LYS A 204 -2.67 7.68 17.48
C LYS A 204 -2.15 7.88 16.05
N ALA A 205 -1.85 9.14 15.71
CA ALA A 205 -1.06 9.44 14.53
C ALA A 205 0.26 8.68 14.57
N GLY A 206 0.75 8.29 13.41
CA GLY A 206 2.04 7.61 13.29
C GLY A 206 2.90 8.24 12.21
N LEU A 207 4.22 8.09 12.36
CA LEU A 207 5.20 8.75 11.50
C LEU A 207 5.00 8.43 10.01
N GLU A 208 4.70 7.18 9.67
CA GLU A 208 4.50 6.74 8.28
C GLU A 208 3.25 7.40 7.69
N ALA A 209 2.15 7.36 8.44
CA ALA A 209 0.87 7.92 8.01
C ALA A 209 0.91 9.45 7.85
N SER A 210 1.77 10.15 8.60
CA SER A 210 2.05 11.57 8.41
C SER A 210 3.02 11.83 7.26
N LEU A 211 4.13 11.08 7.20
CA LEU A 211 5.21 11.30 6.23
C LEU A 211 4.72 11.23 4.78
N ASP A 212 3.96 10.19 4.44
CA ASP A 212 3.50 9.96 3.07
C ASP A 212 2.65 11.12 2.55
N VAL A 213 1.67 11.57 3.34
CA VAL A 213 0.73 12.63 2.95
C VAL A 213 1.36 14.03 2.99
N GLU A 214 2.18 14.31 4.00
CA GLU A 214 2.82 15.62 4.16
C GLU A 214 3.79 15.90 3.02
N TYR A 215 4.55 14.89 2.58
CA TYR A 215 5.52 15.06 1.51
C TYR A 215 4.93 14.96 0.12
N ILE A 216 3.95 14.09 -0.14
CA ILE A 216 3.28 14.07 -1.45
C ILE A 216 2.55 15.39 -1.73
N MET A 217 1.95 16.00 -0.71
CA MET A 217 1.30 17.31 -0.82
C MET A 217 2.29 18.49 -0.86
N SER A 218 3.57 18.25 -0.56
CA SER A 218 4.64 19.24 -0.67
C SER A 218 5.33 19.23 -2.03
N THR A 219 5.52 18.06 -2.63
CA THR A 219 6.11 17.90 -3.97
C THR A 219 5.04 18.10 -5.04
N GLY A 220 3.92 17.39 -4.93
CA GLY A 220 2.68 17.60 -5.70
C GLY A 220 1.79 18.65 -5.05
N ALA A 221 2.32 19.85 -4.86
CA ALA A 221 1.62 20.93 -4.17
C ALA A 221 0.36 21.39 -4.92
N ASN A 222 -0.68 21.75 -4.18
CA ASN A 222 -1.97 22.22 -4.69
C ASN A 222 -2.74 21.22 -5.58
N ILE A 223 -2.45 19.92 -5.48
CA ILE A 223 -3.17 18.84 -6.19
C ILE A 223 -4.15 18.17 -5.23
N SER A 224 -5.35 17.83 -5.72
CA SER A 224 -6.33 17.08 -4.94
C SER A 224 -5.72 15.78 -4.44
N THR A 225 -5.71 15.54 -3.12
CA THR A 225 -4.97 14.42 -2.53
C THR A 225 -5.89 13.51 -1.73
N TRP A 226 -5.78 12.20 -1.97
CA TRP A 226 -6.51 11.18 -1.22
C TRP A 226 -5.55 10.39 -0.32
N VAL A 227 -6.03 9.97 0.85
CA VAL A 227 -5.31 9.10 1.76
C VAL A 227 -6.04 7.77 1.85
N PHE A 228 -5.37 6.69 1.43
CA PHE A 228 -5.84 5.33 1.67
C PHE A 228 -5.22 4.81 2.97
N SER A 229 -6.06 4.54 3.96
CA SER A 229 -5.64 4.10 5.26
C SER A 229 -6.67 3.14 5.84
N ASN A 230 -6.25 1.89 6.02
CA ASN A 230 -7.03 0.84 6.66
C ASN A 230 -6.49 0.55 8.07
N ALA A 231 -6.41 1.61 8.88
CA ALA A 231 -6.09 1.49 10.30
C ALA A 231 -7.30 0.92 11.06
N GLY A 232 -7.09 0.12 12.11
CA GLY A 232 -8.19 -0.60 12.78
C GLY A 232 -8.59 -1.88 12.02
N ARG A 233 -7.63 -2.80 11.90
CA ARG A 233 -7.71 -4.01 11.07
C ARG A 233 -8.94 -4.86 11.38
N HIS A 234 -9.63 -5.34 10.34
CA HIS A 234 -10.46 -6.54 10.45
C HIS A 234 -9.56 -7.77 10.51
N GLU A 235 -9.82 -8.66 11.46
CA GLU A 235 -8.90 -9.74 11.85
C GLU A 235 -8.55 -10.69 10.70
N SER A 236 -9.42 -10.82 9.70
CA SER A 236 -9.27 -11.68 8.52
C SER A 236 -8.72 -10.95 7.28
N GLN A 237 -8.67 -9.62 7.28
CA GLN A 237 -8.28 -8.87 6.08
C GLN A 237 -6.75 -8.71 5.97
N GLU A 238 -6.29 -8.66 4.73
CA GLU A 238 -4.95 -8.23 4.37
C GLU A 238 -5.04 -6.80 3.83
N PRO A 239 -4.57 -5.78 4.59
CA PRO A 239 -4.81 -4.38 4.26
C PRO A 239 -4.35 -3.97 2.86
N PHE A 240 -3.23 -4.53 2.41
CA PHE A 240 -2.69 -4.29 1.07
C PHE A 240 -3.60 -4.86 -0.03
N LEU A 241 -4.05 -6.11 0.12
CA LEU A 241 -4.98 -6.72 -0.84
C LEU A 241 -6.28 -5.93 -0.89
N ALA A 242 -6.83 -5.52 0.26
CA ALA A 242 -8.05 -4.71 0.31
C ALA A 242 -7.91 -3.39 -0.48
N TRP A 243 -6.78 -2.70 -0.38
CA TRP A 243 -6.51 -1.51 -1.19
C TRP A 243 -6.45 -1.84 -2.69
N LEU A 244 -5.78 -2.94 -3.06
CA LEU A 244 -5.69 -3.39 -4.44
C LEU A 244 -7.09 -3.68 -5.03
N LEU A 245 -7.98 -4.28 -4.23
CA LEU A 245 -9.38 -4.53 -4.61
C LEU A 245 -10.16 -3.23 -4.84
N LEU A 246 -9.90 -2.19 -4.05
CA LEU A 246 -10.55 -0.88 -4.25
C LEU A 246 -10.20 -0.28 -5.60
N LEU A 247 -8.96 -0.46 -6.08
CA LEU A 247 -8.59 0.00 -7.42
C LEU A 247 -9.52 -0.63 -8.47
N SER A 248 -9.77 -1.94 -8.35
CA SER A 248 -10.66 -2.70 -9.23
C SER A 248 -12.16 -2.48 -8.97
N ASN A 249 -12.52 -1.62 -8.03
CA ASN A 249 -13.92 -1.35 -7.65
C ASN A 249 -14.32 0.14 -7.73
N MET A 250 -13.42 1.02 -8.17
CA MET A 250 -13.65 2.46 -8.25
C MET A 250 -13.33 2.97 -9.66
N SER A 251 -14.36 3.39 -10.42
CA SER A 251 -14.16 3.88 -11.80
C SER A 251 -13.35 5.19 -11.85
N SER A 252 -13.48 6.05 -10.84
CA SER A 252 -12.69 7.28 -10.68
C SER A 252 -11.68 7.13 -9.54
N LEU A 253 -10.40 7.26 -9.86
CA LEU A 253 -9.28 7.18 -8.94
C LEU A 253 -8.29 8.32 -9.21
N PRO A 254 -7.48 8.70 -8.22
CA PRO A 254 -6.31 9.53 -8.45
C PRO A 254 -5.36 8.91 -9.47
N TRP A 255 -4.72 9.74 -10.29
CA TRP A 255 -3.86 9.26 -11.38
C TRP A 255 -2.54 8.68 -10.87
N VAL A 256 -2.06 9.19 -9.73
CA VAL A 256 -0.78 8.84 -9.12
C VAL A 256 -1.03 8.27 -7.73
N HIS A 257 -0.49 7.08 -7.45
CA HIS A 257 -0.54 6.42 -6.16
C HIS A 257 0.88 6.18 -5.64
N SER A 258 1.27 6.84 -4.55
CA SER A 258 2.51 6.56 -3.82
C SER A 258 2.23 5.59 -2.68
N VAL A 259 2.91 4.45 -2.66
CA VAL A 259 2.57 3.34 -1.77
C VAL A 259 3.77 2.89 -0.94
N SER A 260 3.61 2.94 0.37
CA SER A 260 4.62 2.52 1.34
C SER A 260 4.25 1.14 1.90
N TYR A 261 4.68 0.10 1.17
CA TYR A 261 4.45 -1.31 1.52
C TYR A 261 5.54 -2.20 0.94
N GLY A 262 5.89 -3.27 1.65
CA GLY A 262 6.70 -4.33 1.07
C GLY A 262 6.86 -5.51 2.02
N ASP A 263 6.69 -6.71 1.46
CA ASP A 263 7.05 -7.99 2.06
C ASP A 263 8.32 -8.52 1.39
N ASP A 264 9.00 -9.47 2.03
CA ASP A 264 10.05 -10.25 1.37
C ASP A 264 9.42 -11.08 0.24
N GLU A 265 9.94 -11.00 -0.99
CA GLU A 265 9.33 -11.67 -2.15
C GLU A 265 9.25 -13.20 -1.94
N ASP A 266 10.28 -13.81 -1.36
CA ASP A 266 10.33 -15.25 -1.07
C ASP A 266 9.39 -15.70 0.05
N SER A 267 8.73 -14.78 0.76
CA SER A 267 7.70 -15.09 1.74
C SER A 267 6.31 -15.29 1.11
N LEU A 268 6.15 -14.91 -0.16
CA LEU A 268 4.87 -14.89 -0.86
C LEU A 268 4.70 -16.12 -1.76
N SER A 269 3.46 -16.61 -1.88
CA SER A 269 3.17 -17.69 -2.82
C SER A 269 3.22 -17.19 -4.26
N LEU A 270 3.62 -18.06 -5.19
CA LEU A 270 3.67 -17.73 -6.61
C LEU A 270 2.30 -17.26 -7.14
N ALA A 271 1.21 -17.93 -6.74
CA ALA A 271 -0.15 -17.56 -7.13
C ALA A 271 -0.51 -16.14 -6.67
N TYR A 272 -0.12 -15.75 -5.46
CA TYR A 272 -0.34 -14.39 -4.96
C TYR A 272 0.49 -13.36 -5.73
N LEU A 273 1.78 -13.62 -5.94
CA LEU A 273 2.66 -12.73 -6.70
C LEU A 273 2.14 -12.49 -8.12
N GLN A 274 1.78 -13.57 -8.82
CA GLN A 274 1.24 -13.51 -10.17
C GLN A 274 -0.08 -12.74 -10.20
N ARG A 275 -0.99 -13.01 -9.27
CA ARG A 275 -2.27 -12.31 -9.23
C ARG A 275 -2.10 -10.83 -8.91
N VAL A 276 -1.28 -10.46 -7.93
CA VAL A 276 -1.02 -9.04 -7.61
C VAL A 276 -0.35 -8.33 -8.79
N ASN A 277 0.56 -8.99 -9.53
CA ASN A 277 1.12 -8.44 -10.77
C ASN A 277 0.04 -8.19 -11.83
N THR A 278 -0.93 -9.09 -11.98
CA THR A 278 -2.09 -8.88 -12.86
C THR A 278 -2.93 -7.68 -12.43
N GLU A 279 -3.10 -7.44 -11.14
CA GLU A 279 -3.80 -6.24 -10.65
C GLU A 279 -3.02 -4.94 -10.96
N PHE A 280 -1.69 -4.95 -10.90
CA PHE A 280 -0.88 -3.81 -11.35
C PHE A 280 -0.94 -3.61 -12.86
N LEU A 281 -1.00 -4.70 -13.64
CA LEU A 281 -1.28 -4.63 -15.07
C LEU A 281 -2.63 -3.97 -15.36
N LYS A 282 -3.69 -4.34 -14.61
CA LYS A 282 -5.01 -3.71 -14.71
C LYS A 282 -4.93 -2.22 -14.38
N ALA A 283 -4.22 -1.83 -13.33
CA ALA A 283 -4.00 -0.43 -12.97
C ALA A 283 -3.26 0.33 -14.09
N ALA A 284 -2.20 -0.25 -14.64
CA ALA A 284 -1.42 0.34 -15.74
C ALA A 284 -2.24 0.47 -17.04
N ALA A 285 -3.10 -0.52 -17.34
CA ALA A 285 -4.01 -0.47 -18.50
C ALA A 285 -5.01 0.69 -18.38
N ARG A 286 -5.39 1.06 -17.16
CA ARG A 286 -6.24 2.23 -16.84
C ARG A 286 -5.47 3.55 -16.78
N GLY A 287 -4.16 3.54 -17.00
CA GLY A 287 -3.33 4.74 -16.98
C GLY A 287 -2.96 5.23 -15.58
N LEU A 288 -3.14 4.41 -14.55
CA LEU A 288 -2.71 4.74 -13.20
C LEU A 288 -1.19 4.58 -13.11
N THR A 289 -0.53 5.55 -12.46
CA THR A 289 0.87 5.46 -12.08
C THR A 289 0.96 5.01 -10.63
N VAL A 290 1.53 3.83 -10.40
CA VAL A 290 1.70 3.27 -9.06
C VAL A 290 3.18 3.22 -8.72
N LEU A 291 3.57 3.90 -7.64
CA LEU A 291 4.93 3.96 -7.14
C LEU A 291 5.03 3.16 -5.83
N PHE A 292 6.11 2.38 -5.70
CA PHE A 292 6.44 1.67 -4.47
C PHE A 292 7.83 2.05 -3.98
N ALA A 293 7.99 2.18 -2.66
CA ALA A 293 9.31 2.28 -2.05
C ALA A 293 10.11 0.98 -2.29
N SER A 294 11.41 1.09 -2.58
CA SER A 294 12.29 -0.08 -2.78
C SER A 294 12.54 -0.91 -1.51
N GLY A 295 12.23 -0.33 -0.34
CA GLY A 295 12.56 -0.88 0.97
C GLY A 295 13.80 -0.23 1.60
N ASP A 296 13.95 -0.41 2.90
CA ASP A 296 14.95 0.27 3.74
C ASP A 296 16.13 -0.63 4.14
N ASP A 297 16.15 -1.88 3.68
CA ASP A 297 17.12 -2.91 4.07
C ASP A 297 18.24 -3.12 3.03
N GLY A 298 18.44 -2.15 2.12
CA GLY A 298 19.37 -2.27 1.01
C GLY A 298 18.99 -3.43 0.08
N ALA A 299 19.94 -4.32 -0.22
CA ALA A 299 19.68 -5.53 -1.00
C ALA A 299 18.94 -6.63 -0.22
N GLY A 300 18.66 -6.41 1.07
CA GLY A 300 18.14 -7.43 1.98
C GLY A 300 19.14 -8.56 2.23
N CYS A 301 18.77 -9.49 3.10
CA CYS A 301 19.59 -10.67 3.39
C CYS A 301 18.71 -11.87 3.74
N ARG A 302 18.69 -12.87 2.85
CA ARG A 302 18.09 -14.17 3.09
C ARG A 302 19.13 -15.06 3.75
N ARG A 303 18.89 -15.37 5.03
CA ARG A 303 19.75 -16.28 5.80
C ARG A 303 19.48 -17.72 5.37
N VAL A 304 20.49 -18.35 4.79
CA VAL A 304 20.46 -19.77 4.40
C VAL A 304 21.27 -20.56 5.42
N PRO A 305 20.72 -21.62 6.04
CA PRO A 305 21.49 -22.52 6.89
C PRO A 305 22.71 -23.05 6.14
N GLY A 306 23.91 -22.92 6.70
CA GLY A 306 25.17 -23.29 6.05
C GLY A 306 25.98 -22.14 5.44
N GLY A 307 25.53 -20.89 5.56
CA GLY A 307 26.38 -19.69 5.45
C GLY A 307 26.38 -18.96 4.09
N ASN A 308 25.82 -19.56 3.03
CA ASN A 308 25.67 -18.86 1.74
C ASN A 308 24.42 -17.97 1.75
N HIS A 309 24.51 -16.84 2.46
CA HIS A 309 23.49 -15.81 2.44
C HIS A 309 23.32 -15.23 1.04
N THR A 310 22.09 -14.87 0.68
CA THR A 310 21.74 -14.28 -0.62
C THR A 310 20.99 -12.97 -0.43
N PHE A 311 20.98 -12.12 -1.45
CA PHE A 311 20.12 -10.93 -1.45
C PHE A 311 18.65 -11.33 -1.40
N ARG A 312 17.82 -10.47 -0.83
CA ARG A 312 16.42 -10.74 -0.57
C ARG A 312 15.57 -9.58 -1.11
N PRO A 313 15.06 -9.70 -2.34
CA PRO A 313 14.23 -8.65 -2.93
C PRO A 313 12.90 -8.51 -2.18
N SER A 314 12.31 -7.32 -2.26
CA SER A 314 10.99 -7.02 -1.71
C SER A 314 9.93 -6.95 -2.80
N PHE A 315 8.71 -7.33 -2.48
CA PHE A 315 7.52 -7.21 -3.32
C PHE A 315 6.49 -6.33 -2.60
N PRO A 316 5.76 -5.41 -3.26
CA PRO A 316 5.65 -5.17 -4.71
C PRO A 316 6.82 -4.52 -5.46
N ALA A 317 7.88 -4.08 -4.78
CA ALA A 317 8.98 -3.34 -5.42
C ALA A 317 9.65 -4.08 -6.60
N SER A 318 9.62 -5.42 -6.60
CA SER A 318 10.11 -6.26 -7.70
C SER A 318 9.13 -6.43 -8.87
N SER A 319 7.89 -5.95 -8.76
CA SER A 319 6.89 -6.06 -9.84
C SER A 319 7.37 -5.29 -11.08
N PRO A 320 7.29 -5.88 -12.29
CA PRO A 320 7.67 -5.19 -13.52
C PRO A 320 6.66 -4.13 -13.96
N TYR A 321 5.53 -3.98 -13.24
CA TYR A 321 4.41 -3.12 -13.60
C TYR A 321 4.24 -1.92 -12.67
N VAL A 322 5.21 -1.67 -11.78
CA VAL A 322 5.23 -0.51 -10.90
C VAL A 322 6.50 0.31 -11.10
N THR A 323 6.47 1.57 -10.68
CA THR A 323 7.69 2.40 -10.61
C THR A 323 8.28 2.30 -9.21
N THR A 324 9.38 1.57 -9.07
CA THR A 324 10.06 1.42 -7.77
C THR A 324 11.02 2.58 -7.52
N VAL A 325 10.92 3.19 -6.34
CA VAL A 325 11.66 4.40 -5.96
C VAL A 325 12.64 4.09 -4.83
N GLY A 326 13.93 4.35 -5.09
CA GLY A 326 15.01 4.20 -4.10
C GLY A 326 15.28 5.46 -3.28
N GLY A 327 16.22 5.37 -2.33
CA GLY A 327 16.63 6.47 -1.45
C GLY A 327 17.98 7.08 -1.82
N THR A 328 18.16 8.38 -1.55
CA THR A 328 19.45 9.09 -1.66
C THR A 328 19.66 10.01 -0.46
N SER A 329 20.91 10.43 -0.22
CA SER A 329 21.26 11.35 0.86
C SER A 329 22.22 12.45 0.39
N PHE A 330 22.26 13.57 1.12
CA PHE A 330 23.26 14.61 0.90
C PHE A 330 24.59 14.18 1.51
N LYS A 331 25.70 14.46 0.78
CA LYS A 331 27.05 14.17 1.28
C LYS A 331 27.45 15.07 2.47
N ASN A 332 27.03 16.34 2.42
CA ASN A 332 27.28 17.35 3.45
C ASN A 332 25.94 17.95 3.88
N PRO A 333 25.30 17.44 4.94
CA PRO A 333 23.99 17.91 5.41
C PRO A 333 24.06 19.32 6.02
#